data_AF-A0A0R3Q2F0-F1
#
_entry.id   AF-A0A0R3Q2F0-F1
#
_cell.length_a   1.000
_cell.length_b   1.000
_cell.length_c   1.000
_cell.angle_alpha   90.00
_cell.angle_beta   90.00
_cell.angle_gamma   90.00
#
_symmetry.space_group_name_H-M   'P 1'
#
loop_
_entity.id
_entity.type
_entity.pdbx_description
1 polymer ?
#
loop_
_entity_poly.entity_id
_entity_poly.type
_entity_poly.pdbx_seq_one_letter_code
_entity_poly.pdbx_strand_id
1 'polypeptide(L)'
;MTPEGERTRQLSDFTRVAPEVEWTRQLTPLTASYGLGQVLQAVLENGSKPSPEDVNYELAECVVEKVIKKCLNSTASRRPSVQQISTQLNVISKKLKSSKGERWNPI
;
A
#
# COMPACT_ATOMS: atom_id res chain seq x y z
N MET A 1 -44.16 20.59 7.33
CA MET A 1 -43.17 20.42 8.42
C MET A 1 -42.38 19.16 8.13
N THR A 2 -41.22 19.30 7.52
CA THR A 2 -40.24 18.21 7.33
C THR A 2 -39.31 18.22 8.53
N PRO A 3 -39.15 17.12 9.29
CA PRO A 3 -38.12 17.10 10.32
C PRO A 3 -36.77 16.93 9.62
N GLU A 4 -35.92 17.87 9.97
CA GLU A 4 -34.53 18.04 9.57
C GLU A 4 -33.67 16.86 10.00
N GLY A 5 -32.57 16.64 9.27
CA GLY A 5 -31.35 16.19 9.93
C GLY A 5 -30.87 14.78 9.64
N GLU A 6 -31.17 14.18 8.49
CA GLU A 6 -30.39 13.03 7.99
C GLU A 6 -29.05 13.53 7.41
N ARG A 7 -28.25 14.17 8.26
CA ARG A 7 -26.84 14.40 7.98
C ARG A 7 -26.17 13.05 8.15
N THR A 8 -26.12 12.28 7.07
CA THR A 8 -25.28 11.08 6.91
C THR A 8 -23.96 11.33 7.60
N ARG A 9 -23.79 10.82 8.82
CA ARG A 9 -22.48 10.54 9.38
C ARG A 9 -21.95 9.44 8.48
N GLN A 10 -21.28 9.80 7.38
CA GLN A 10 -20.26 8.93 6.82
C GLN A 10 -19.32 8.67 7.99
N LEU A 11 -19.51 7.54 8.68
CA LEU A 11 -18.52 7.03 9.61
C LEU A 11 -17.28 6.85 8.76
N SER A 12 -16.33 7.78 8.88
CA SER A 12 -15.02 7.62 8.26
C SER A 12 -14.46 6.29 8.73
N ASP A 13 -14.10 5.42 7.79
CA ASP A 13 -13.50 4.13 8.12
C ASP A 13 -12.07 4.37 8.66
N PHE A 14 -11.96 4.49 9.97
CA PHE A 14 -10.68 4.68 10.66
C PHE A 14 -9.88 3.37 10.78
N THR A 15 -10.40 2.22 10.35
CA THR A 15 -9.61 0.97 10.37
C THR A 15 -8.44 1.00 9.38
N ARG A 16 -8.49 1.92 8.41
CA ARG A 16 -7.48 2.09 7.37
C ARG A 16 -6.57 3.30 7.57
N VAL A 17 -6.70 4.06 8.67
CA VAL A 17 -5.79 5.20 8.89
C VAL A 17 -4.48 4.75 9.54
N ALA A 18 -3.42 5.54 9.34
CA ALA A 18 -2.18 5.30 10.06
C ALA A 18 -2.40 5.45 11.57
N PRO A 19 -1.77 4.63 12.42
CA PRO A 19 -2.02 4.63 13.86
C PRO A 19 -1.92 6.02 14.47
N GLU A 20 -0.96 6.85 14.04
CA GLU A 20 -0.83 8.23 14.53
C GLU A 20 -2.02 9.13 14.27
N VAL A 21 -2.75 8.92 13.18
CA VAL A 21 -3.91 9.71 12.81
C VAL A 21 -5.10 9.41 13.72
N GLU A 22 -5.20 8.19 14.22
CA GLU A 22 -6.27 7.77 15.13
C GLU A 22 -6.23 8.56 16.44
N TRP A 23 -5.04 8.68 17.05
CA TRP A 23 -4.88 9.37 18.34
C TRP A 23 -4.54 10.86 18.24
N THR A 24 -3.77 11.31 17.25
CA THR A 24 -3.43 12.75 17.12
C THR A 24 -4.41 13.55 16.26
N ARG A 25 -5.16 12.89 15.37
CA ARG A 25 -5.86 13.53 14.24
C ARG A 25 -4.94 14.34 13.30
N GLN A 26 -3.62 14.16 13.38
CA GLN A 26 -2.66 14.85 12.52
C GLN A 26 -2.29 13.97 11.33
N LEU A 27 -2.33 14.58 10.14
CA LEU A 27 -1.80 13.99 8.92
C LEU A 27 -0.35 14.44 8.75
N THR A 28 0.57 13.49 8.67
CA THR A 28 1.97 13.75 8.34
C THR A 28 2.27 13.21 6.93
N PRO A 29 3.35 13.65 6.28
CA PRO A 29 3.78 13.02 5.03
C PRO A 29 3.98 11.49 5.14
N LEU A 30 4.33 10.99 6.33
CA LEU A 30 4.53 9.56 6.60
C LEU A 30 3.20 8.79 6.81
N THR A 31 2.09 9.50 6.98
CA THR A 31 0.75 8.92 6.92
C THR A 31 0.44 8.45 5.49
N ALA A 32 0.86 9.22 4.48
CA ALA A 32 0.74 8.80 3.08
C ALA A 32 1.58 7.55 2.77
N SER A 33 2.77 7.43 3.38
CA SER A 33 3.58 6.20 3.29
C SER A 33 2.85 4.98 3.83
N TYR A 34 2.12 5.12 4.94
CA TYR A 34 1.32 4.03 5.51
C TYR A 34 0.16 3.63 4.57
N GLY A 35 -0.58 4.62 4.05
CA GLY A 35 -1.64 4.39 3.08
C GLY A 35 -1.14 3.72 1.79
N LEU A 36 0.03 4.12 1.29
CA LEU A 36 0.69 3.42 0.16
C LEU A 36 1.02 1.97 0.49
N GLY A 37 1.47 1.68 1.72
CA GLY A 37 1.67 0.32 2.20
C GLY A 37 0.40 -0.53 2.11
N GLN A 38 -0.75 0.02 2.50
CA GLN A 38 -2.04 -0.67 2.40
C GLN A 38 -2.46 -0.89 0.95
N VAL A 39 -2.28 0.10 0.07
CA VAL A 39 -2.59 -0.06 -1.36
C VAL A 39 -1.72 -1.15 -1.98
N LEU A 40 -0.41 -1.14 -1.71
CA LEU A 40 0.50 -2.18 -2.20
C LEU A 40 0.14 -3.57 -1.66
N GLN A 41 -0.24 -3.67 -0.38
CA GLN A 41 -0.73 -4.91 0.21
C GLN A 41 -1.99 -5.41 -0.52
N ALA A 42 -2.98 -4.54 -0.71
CA ALA A 42 -4.21 -4.89 -1.41
C ALA A 42 -3.95 -5.30 -2.87
N VAL A 43 -3.00 -4.66 -3.56
CA VAL A 43 -2.60 -5.04 -4.93
C VAL A 43 -1.99 -6.44 -4.96
N LEU A 44 -1.17 -6.81 -3.97
CA LEU A 44 -0.62 -8.17 -3.88
C LEU A 44 -1.67 -9.22 -3.50
N GLU A 45 -2.58 -8.90 -2.59
CA GLU A 45 -3.61 -9.82 -2.12
C GLU A 45 -4.70 -10.07 -3.17
N ASN A 46 -5.06 -9.04 -3.96
CA ASN A 46 -6.04 -9.16 -5.05
C ASN A 46 -5.40 -9.53 -6.40
N GLY A 47 -4.08 -9.43 -6.51
CA GLY A 47 -3.34 -9.81 -7.71
C GLY A 47 -3.22 -11.32 -7.84
N SER A 48 -3.00 -11.80 -9.07
CA SER A 48 -2.57 -13.17 -9.28
C SER A 48 -1.19 -13.34 -8.66
N LYS A 49 -1.08 -14.17 -7.62
CA LYS A 49 0.22 -14.49 -7.02
C LYS A 49 1.11 -15.11 -8.10
N PRO A 50 2.35 -14.63 -8.28
CA PRO A 50 3.28 -15.28 -9.18
C PRO A 50 3.46 -16.73 -8.76
N SER A 51 3.55 -17.64 -9.73
CA SER A 51 3.90 -19.04 -9.44
C SER A 51 5.28 -19.08 -8.78
N PRO A 52 5.55 -19.99 -7.84
CA PRO A 52 6.90 -20.24 -7.33
C PRO A 52 7.94 -20.55 -8.43
N GLU A 53 7.46 -20.98 -9.61
CA GLU A 53 8.27 -21.25 -10.80
C GLU A 53 8.58 -19.97 -11.61
N ASP A 54 7.92 -18.84 -11.32
CA ASP A 54 8.18 -17.57 -11.96
C ASP A 54 9.55 -17.04 -11.52
N VAL A 55 10.40 -16.69 -12.49
CA VAL A 55 11.73 -16.11 -12.25
C VAL A 55 11.67 -14.79 -11.47
N ASN A 56 10.49 -14.16 -11.43
CA ASN A 56 10.24 -12.94 -10.69
C ASN A 56 9.58 -13.18 -9.33
N TYR A 57 9.24 -14.42 -8.95
CA TYR A 57 8.56 -14.77 -7.70
C TYR A 57 9.25 -14.16 -6.47
N GLU A 58 10.55 -14.39 -6.34
CA GLU A 58 11.34 -13.90 -5.20
C GLU A 58 11.41 -12.35 -5.16
N LEU A 59 11.44 -11.71 -6.34
CA LEU A 59 11.49 -10.24 -6.43
C LEU A 59 10.13 -9.60 -6.19
N ALA A 60 9.06 -10.20 -6.68
CA ALA A 60 7.70 -9.68 -6.61
C ALA A 60 7.07 -9.94 -5.23
N GLU A 61 7.25 -11.13 -4.64
CA GLU A 61 6.67 -11.44 -3.33
C GLU A 61 7.61 -10.98 -2.21
N CYS A 62 8.83 -11.52 -2.10
CA CYS A 62 9.69 -11.26 -0.94
C CYS A 62 10.19 -9.82 -0.84
N VAL A 63 10.49 -9.13 -1.94
CA VAL A 63 11.03 -7.76 -1.88
C VAL A 63 9.91 -6.73 -1.72
N VAL A 64 8.80 -6.87 -2.45
CA VAL A 64 7.66 -5.95 -2.32
C VAL A 64 7.00 -6.10 -0.94
N GLU A 65 6.87 -7.32 -0.41
CA GLU A 65 6.41 -7.53 0.97
C GLU A 65 7.29 -6.83 2.00
N LYS A 66 8.62 -6.84 1.82
CA LYS A 66 9.54 -6.11 2.71
C LYS A 66 9.30 -4.60 2.65
N VAL A 67 8.98 -4.05 1.47
CA VAL A 67 8.62 -2.63 1.32
C VAL A 67 7.31 -2.36 2.05
N ILE A 68 6.30 -3.20 1.86
CA ILE A 68 4.98 -3.09 2.52
C ILE A 68 5.14 -3.11 4.04
N LYS A 69 5.87 -4.09 4.60
CA LYS A 69 6.13 -4.21 6.05
C LYS A 69 6.79 -2.96 6.63
N LYS A 70 7.69 -2.32 5.88
CA LYS A 70 8.31 -1.04 6.29
C LYS A 70 7.32 0.12 6.25
N CYS A 71 6.44 0.17 5.24
CA CYS A 71 5.41 1.20 5.11
C CYS A 71 4.37 1.10 6.23
N LEU A 72 3.96 -0.12 6.58
CA LEU A 72 2.96 -0.40 7.62
C LEU A 72 3.54 -0.39 9.05
N ASN A 73 4.72 0.20 9.26
CA ASN A 73 5.29 0.30 10.60
C ASN A 73 4.40 1.19 11.49
N SER A 74 4.08 0.73 12.71
CA SER A 74 3.29 1.50 13.66
C SER A 74 3.98 2.81 14.07
N THR A 75 5.32 2.83 14.07
CA THR A 75 6.12 4.03 14.36
C THR A 75 6.35 4.82 13.07
N ALA A 76 5.74 6.00 12.94
CA ALA A 76 5.79 6.82 11.73
C ALA A 76 7.24 7.09 11.25
N SER A 77 8.16 7.46 12.15
CA SER A 77 9.57 7.75 11.80
C SER A 77 10.37 6.56 11.27
N ARG A 78 9.87 5.33 11.42
CA ARG A 78 10.47 4.11 10.86
C ARG A 78 9.96 3.80 9.46
N ARG A 79 8.94 4.52 8.98
CA ARG A 79 8.42 4.36 7.62
C ARG A 79 9.35 5.06 6.62
N PRO A 80 9.53 4.49 5.43
CA PRO A 80 10.20 5.19 4.35
C PRO A 80 9.34 6.37 3.88
N SER A 81 9.98 7.41 3.36
CA SER A 81 9.27 8.48 2.65
C SER A 81 8.70 7.96 1.33
N VAL A 82 7.70 8.65 0.77
CA VAL A 82 7.13 8.32 -0.54
C VAL A 82 8.20 8.29 -1.64
N GLN A 83 9.19 9.18 -1.58
CA GLN A 83 10.32 9.18 -2.52
C GLN A 83 11.18 7.93 -2.39
N GLN A 84 11.46 7.48 -1.16
CA GLN A 84 12.21 6.25 -0.90
C GLN A 84 11.43 5.01 -1.38
N ILE A 85 10.11 4.98 -1.16
CA ILE A 85 9.23 3.90 -1.66
C ILE A 85 9.31 3.86 -3.19
N SER A 86 9.10 4.99 -3.86
CA SER A 86 9.17 5.09 -5.33
C SER A 86 10.52 4.64 -5.87
N THR A 87 11.62 5.05 -5.22
CA THR A 87 12.97 4.64 -5.61
C THR A 87 13.16 3.12 -5.49
N GLN A 88 12.71 2.51 -4.38
CA GLN A 88 12.78 1.07 -4.18
C GLN A 88 11.95 0.30 -5.21
N LEU A 89 10.71 0.75 -5.47
CA LEU A 89 9.84 0.13 -6.48
C LEU A 89 10.42 0.25 -7.89
N ASN A 90 11.03 1.39 -8.24
CA ASN A 90 11.73 1.56 -9.51
C ASN A 90 12.94 0.62 -9.67
N VAL A 91 13.71 0.41 -8.60
CA VAL A 91 14.82 -0.55 -8.59
C VAL A 91 14.31 -1.98 -8.79
N ILE A 92 13.20 -2.33 -8.15
CA ILE A 92 12.54 -3.64 -8.32
C ILE A 92 12.06 -3.79 -9.76
N SER A 93 11.33 -2.80 -10.28
CA SER A 93 10.78 -2.82 -11.65
C SER A 93 11.86 -3.02 -12.71
N LYS A 94 13.04 -2.40 -12.54
CA LYS A 94 14.18 -2.59 -13.46
C LYS A 94 14.81 -3.98 -13.38
N LYS A 95 14.66 -4.68 -12.25
CA LYS A 95 15.19 -6.03 -12.03
C LYS A 95 14.23 -7.13 -12.44
N LEU A 96 12.93 -6.81 -12.58
CA LEU A 96 11.95 -7.74 -13.11
C LEU A 96 12.36 -8.12 -14.53
N LYS A 97 12.60 -9.42 -14.74
CA LYS A 97 12.79 -9.95 -16.08
C LYS A 97 11.46 -9.83 -16.80
N SER A 98 11.49 -9.41 -18.07
CA SER A 98 10.30 -9.35 -18.91
C SER A 98 9.60 -10.70 -18.88
N SER A 99 8.52 -10.81 -18.10
CA SER A 99 7.67 -11.99 -18.13
C SER A 99 6.97 -11.95 -19.48
N LYS A 100 7.08 -13.04 -20.25
CA LYS A 100 6.21 -13.24 -21.43
C LYS A 100 4.74 -13.45 -21.02
N GLY A 101 4.43 -13.41 -19.72
CA GLY A 101 3.07 -13.45 -19.18
C GLY A 101 2.30 -12.18 -19.50
N GLU A 102 1.02 -12.37 -19.80
CA GLU A 102 0.07 -11.34 -20.20
C GLU A 102 0.21 -10.08 -19.36
N ARG A 103 0.30 -8.95 -20.07
CA ARG A 103 0.29 -7.62 -19.49
C ARG A 103 -0.95 -7.50 -18.60
N TRP A 104 -0.76 -7.13 -17.34
CA TRP A 104 -1.83 -6.92 -16.37
C TRP A 104 -2.88 -5.96 -16.96
N ASN A 105 -4.10 -6.46 -17.20
CA ASN A 105 -5.25 -5.67 -17.64
C ASN A 105 -6.12 -5.40 -16.41
N PRO A 106 -6.21 -4.15 -15.93
CA PRO A 106 -7.23 -3.81 -14.95
C PRO A 106 -8.62 -3.95 -15.58
N ILE A 107 -9.56 -4.54 -14.82
CA ILE A 107 -11.00 -4.59 -15.12
C ILE A 107 -11.59 -3.19 -14.94
#